data_AF-A0A971HG48-F1
#
_entry.id   AF-A0A971HG48-F1
#
_cell.length_a   1.000
_cell.length_b   1.000
_cell.length_c   1.000
_cell.angle_alpha   90.00
_cell.angle_beta   90.00
_cell.angle_gamma   90.00
#
_symmetry.space_group_name_H-M   'P 1'
#
loop_
_entity.id
_entity.type
_entity.pdbx_description
1 polymer ?
#
loop_
_entity_poly.entity_id
_entity_poly.type
_entity_poly.pdbx_seq_one_letter_code
_entity_poly.pdbx_strand_id
1 'polypeptide(L)'
;DKDDPNVPILLKNSKFVEAFESLTSMYALPKYNEVDPTPYLAPFYLAFFGMMVADAGYGIIMLIATTIALKVANLSDSQEKFLRFFHYLSYSTIAWGLFFGSCLGGAIPIPGIMDPATQYQELLIISIAFGIIHLFFALGIQVYMKVRDGQYLDAFFDVGFWYMALSGGIVFLVSFVVPLAPVIGQIAKWVMIAGMAGIVLTSGRSVKSTPGKLVAGLYELYGISGYVGDFVSYSRLMALGLSGGFIAASINMIVGMLAGKGPVGILGGIVVFVVGQLFNIFLSLLGAYVHTIRLTYVEFFGKFYEGGGKAFNLFRSKTKYINIK
;
A
#
# COMPACT_ATOMS: atom_id res chain seq x y z
N ASP A 1 27.25 22.25 -0.71
CA ASP A 1 26.98 21.15 -1.65
C ASP A 1 25.56 20.66 -1.55
N LYS A 2 24.95 20.24 -2.67
CA LYS A 2 23.59 19.65 -2.69
C LYS A 2 23.55 18.23 -2.11
N ASP A 3 24.72 17.60 -1.96
CA ASP A 3 24.89 16.21 -1.51
C ASP A 3 25.50 16.08 -0.11
N ASP A 4 25.53 17.14 0.70
CA ASP A 4 26.09 17.04 2.05
C ASP A 4 25.18 16.19 2.97
N PRO A 5 25.64 15.01 3.44
CA PRO A 5 24.84 14.08 4.24
C PRO A 5 24.56 14.59 5.67
N ASN A 6 25.14 15.73 6.05
CA ASN A 6 24.96 16.33 7.38
C ASN A 6 23.86 17.39 7.43
N VAL A 7 23.23 17.74 6.31
CA VAL A 7 22.16 18.75 6.31
C VAL A 7 20.92 18.15 6.97
N PRO A 8 20.48 18.72 8.12
CA PRO A 8 19.31 18.21 8.81
C PRO A 8 18.02 18.64 8.10
N ILE A 9 17.05 17.74 8.03
CA ILE A 9 15.79 17.96 7.30
C ILE A 9 14.60 18.19 8.24
N LEU A 10 13.74 19.14 7.86
CA LEU A 10 12.46 19.43 8.50
C LEU A 10 11.35 19.25 7.46
N LEU A 11 10.49 18.26 7.66
CA LEU A 11 9.31 18.06 6.82
C LEU A 11 8.25 19.11 7.15
N LYS A 12 7.69 19.74 6.11
CA LYS A 12 6.59 20.70 6.23
C LYS A 12 5.42 20.22 5.39
N ASN A 13 4.63 19.32 5.96
CA ASN A 13 3.48 18.72 5.29
C ASN A 13 2.14 19.33 5.72
N SER A 14 1.09 19.09 4.94
CA SER A 14 -0.27 19.45 5.31
C SER A 14 -0.75 18.56 6.47
N LYS A 15 -1.73 19.01 7.27
CA LYS A 15 -2.23 18.26 8.45
C LYS A 15 -2.66 16.81 8.14
N PHE A 16 -3.07 16.55 6.89
CA PHE A 16 -3.42 15.21 6.42
C PHE A 16 -2.17 14.37 6.17
N VAL A 17 -1.20 14.89 5.41
CA VAL A 17 0.06 14.18 5.10
C VAL A 17 0.93 14.01 6.35
N GLU A 18 0.86 14.94 7.29
CA GLU A 18 1.54 14.90 8.59
C GLU A 18 1.18 13.65 9.42
N ALA A 19 -0.04 13.11 9.25
CA ALA A 19 -0.44 11.87 9.92
C ALA A 19 0.35 10.65 9.41
N PHE A 20 0.77 10.67 8.14
CA PHE A 20 1.52 9.60 7.49
C PHE A 20 3.04 9.75 7.62
N GLU A 21 3.54 10.91 8.05
CA GLU A 21 4.98 11.15 8.27
C GLU A 21 5.61 10.14 9.23
N SER A 22 4.81 9.67 10.21
CA SER A 22 5.26 8.66 11.16
C SER A 22 5.74 7.39 10.44
N LEU A 23 5.05 6.96 9.39
CA LEU A 23 5.44 5.81 8.58
C LEU A 23 6.76 6.06 7.86
N THR A 24 6.88 7.18 7.15
CA THR A 24 8.13 7.54 6.46
C THR A 24 9.31 7.62 7.42
N SER A 25 9.11 8.21 8.60
CA SER A 25 10.15 8.34 9.62
C SER A 25 10.59 7.01 10.23
N MET A 26 9.72 5.99 10.25
CA MET A 26 10.05 4.65 10.74
C MET A 26 10.90 3.85 9.73
N TYR A 27 10.83 4.18 8.44
CA TYR A 27 11.67 3.55 7.42
C TYR A 27 13.05 4.20 7.37
N ALA A 28 13.09 5.43 6.86
CA ALA A 28 14.27 6.28 6.82
C ALA A 28 13.83 7.70 6.42
N LEU A 29 14.48 8.71 6.98
CA LEU A 29 14.23 10.10 6.60
C LEU A 29 14.83 10.43 5.22
N PRO A 30 14.21 11.33 4.43
CA PRO A 30 14.69 11.63 3.07
C PRO A 30 16.03 12.34 3.11
N LYS A 31 16.90 12.10 2.13
CA LYS A 31 18.09 12.95 1.93
C LYS A 31 17.65 14.36 1.54
N TYR A 32 18.53 15.35 1.74
CA TYR A 32 18.22 16.76 1.44
C TYR A 32 17.77 17.00 -0.02
N ASN A 33 18.28 16.20 -0.96
CA ASN A 33 17.92 16.28 -2.38
C ASN A 33 16.82 15.26 -2.78
N GLU A 34 16.32 14.42 -1.88
CA GLU A 34 15.25 13.47 -2.18
C GLU A 34 13.87 14.12 -2.10
N VAL A 35 12.95 13.62 -2.93
CA VAL A 35 11.54 14.02 -2.85
C VAL A 35 10.92 13.36 -1.62
N ASP A 36 10.19 14.12 -0.80
CA ASP A 36 9.43 13.55 0.31
C ASP A 36 8.39 12.55 -0.22
N PRO A 37 8.48 11.25 0.13
CA PRO A 37 7.54 10.25 -0.37
C PRO A 37 6.18 10.30 0.35
N THR A 38 6.08 11.02 1.47
CA THR A 38 4.90 11.01 2.36
C THR A 38 3.59 11.47 1.67
N PRO A 39 3.57 12.57 0.88
CA PRO A 39 2.36 12.99 0.16
C PRO A 39 1.89 11.96 -0.87
N TYR A 40 2.83 11.24 -1.48
CA TYR A 40 2.59 10.24 -2.51
C TYR A 40 2.11 8.93 -1.92
N LEU A 41 2.63 8.56 -0.75
CA LEU A 41 2.25 7.38 0.01
C LEU A 41 0.81 7.47 0.54
N ALA A 42 0.42 8.62 1.10
CA ALA A 42 -0.84 8.79 1.82
C ALA A 42 -2.10 8.25 1.09
N PRO A 43 -2.37 8.60 -0.19
CA PRO A 43 -3.55 8.10 -0.89
C PRO A 43 -3.53 6.59 -1.16
N PHE A 44 -2.37 6.03 -1.53
CA PHE A 44 -2.23 4.59 -1.77
C PHE A 44 -2.34 3.80 -0.47
N TYR A 45 -1.72 4.28 0.59
CA TYR A 45 -1.81 3.65 1.91
C TYR A 45 -3.26 3.59 2.40
N LEU A 46 -4.02 4.69 2.26
CA LEU A 46 -5.44 4.70 2.60
C LEU A 46 -6.20 3.64 1.80
N ALA A 47 -6.02 3.62 0.49
CA ALA A 47 -6.72 2.68 -0.39
C ALA A 47 -6.40 1.21 -0.04
N PHE A 48 -5.12 0.87 0.17
CA PHE A 48 -4.69 -0.49 0.50
C PHE A 48 -5.19 -0.94 1.86
N PHE A 49 -5.05 -0.08 2.87
CA PHE A 49 -5.54 -0.39 4.21
C PHE A 49 -7.07 -0.58 4.20
N GLY A 50 -7.79 0.30 3.51
CA GLY A 50 -9.25 0.18 3.34
C GLY A 50 -9.66 -1.13 2.68
N MET A 51 -8.96 -1.52 1.61
CA MET A 51 -9.21 -2.77 0.87
C MET A 51 -8.86 -4.03 1.69
N MET A 52 -7.83 -3.98 2.54
CA MET A 52 -7.45 -5.11 3.40
C MET A 52 -8.42 -5.33 4.57
N VAL A 53 -8.99 -4.26 5.14
CA VAL A 53 -9.96 -4.38 6.25
C VAL A 53 -11.37 -4.62 5.72
N ALA A 54 -11.77 -3.90 4.66
CA ALA A 54 -12.98 -4.16 3.86
C ALA A 54 -14.30 -4.35 4.64
N ASP A 55 -14.44 -3.78 5.85
CA ASP A 55 -15.65 -3.90 6.68
C ASP A 55 -16.11 -2.54 7.19
N ALA A 56 -17.34 -2.16 6.83
CA ALA A 56 -17.91 -0.86 7.17
C ALA A 56 -18.17 -0.72 8.68
N GLY A 57 -18.55 -1.82 9.34
CA GLY A 57 -18.77 -1.84 10.79
C GLY A 57 -17.47 -1.61 11.55
N TYR A 58 -16.38 -2.24 11.12
CA TYR A 58 -15.06 -2.05 11.73
C TYR A 58 -14.54 -0.63 11.48
N GLY A 59 -14.76 -0.09 10.28
CA GLY A 59 -14.46 1.30 9.95
C GLY A 59 -15.22 2.29 10.84
N ILE A 60 -16.53 2.09 11.05
CA ILE A 60 -17.35 2.96 11.92
C ILE A 60 -16.88 2.88 13.38
N ILE A 61 -16.63 1.68 13.90
CA ILE A 61 -16.12 1.49 15.27
C ILE A 61 -14.78 2.22 15.44
N MET A 62 -13.88 2.08 14.48
CA MET A 62 -12.59 2.77 14.47
C MET A 62 -12.76 4.30 14.42
N LEU A 63 -13.67 4.80 13.58
CA LEU A 63 -13.95 6.24 13.46
C LEU A 63 -14.45 6.81 14.79
N ILE A 64 -15.40 6.13 15.44
CA ILE A 64 -15.95 6.55 16.72
C ILE A 64 -14.86 6.50 17.81
N ALA A 65 -14.13 5.39 17.92
CA ALA A 65 -13.09 5.21 18.92
C ALA A 65 -11.99 6.29 18.79
N THR A 66 -11.52 6.55 17.57
CA THR A 66 -10.50 7.59 17.31
C THR A 66 -11.04 8.99 17.57
N THR A 67 -12.28 9.30 17.21
CA THR A 67 -12.91 10.60 17.46
C THR A 67 -13.06 10.88 18.96
N ILE A 68 -13.50 9.89 19.73
CA ILE A 68 -13.63 10.01 21.20
C ILE A 68 -12.26 10.22 21.81
N ALA A 69 -11.28 9.40 21.42
CA ALA A 69 -9.93 9.50 21.97
C ALA A 69 -9.26 10.85 21.63
N LEU A 70 -9.45 11.40 20.43
CA LEU A 70 -8.96 12.74 20.05
C LEU A 70 -9.62 13.88 20.85
N LYS A 71 -10.87 13.71 21.29
CA LYS A 71 -11.60 14.75 22.06
C LYS A 71 -11.35 14.66 23.57
N VAL A 72 -11.22 13.45 24.11
CA VAL A 72 -11.26 13.18 25.55
C VAL A 72 -9.88 12.90 26.13
N ALA A 73 -8.96 12.27 25.39
CA ALA A 73 -7.66 11.90 25.92
C ALA A 73 -6.67 13.07 25.88
N ASN A 74 -5.85 13.20 26.93
CA ASN A 74 -4.69 14.08 26.93
C ASN A 74 -3.54 13.40 26.18
N LEU A 75 -3.49 13.61 24.86
CA LEU A 75 -2.54 12.95 23.96
C LEU A 75 -1.28 13.82 23.78
N SER A 76 -0.10 13.20 23.79
CA SER A 76 1.11 13.85 23.29
C SER A 76 1.04 14.06 21.77
N ASP A 77 1.83 15.00 21.23
CA ASP A 77 1.89 15.28 19.78
C ASP A 77 2.03 14.01 18.91
N SER A 78 2.85 13.06 19.34
CA SER A 78 3.06 11.80 18.61
C SER A 78 1.85 10.87 18.66
N GLN A 79 1.16 10.80 19.81
CA GLN A 79 -0.05 9.99 19.95
C GLN A 79 -1.20 10.60 19.16
N GLU A 80 -1.31 11.93 19.15
CA GLU A 80 -2.34 12.62 18.36
C GLU A 80 -2.14 12.37 16.86
N LYS A 81 -0.90 12.45 16.34
CA LYS A 81 -0.60 12.11 14.93
C LYS A 81 -0.99 10.67 14.59
N PHE A 82 -0.65 9.72 15.47
CA PHE A 82 -1.01 8.31 15.29
C PHE A 82 -2.53 8.08 15.32
N LEU A 83 -3.25 8.75 16.21
CA LEU A 83 -4.72 8.66 16.24
C LEU A 83 -5.37 9.30 15.02
N ARG A 84 -4.86 10.44 14.55
CA ARG A 84 -5.32 11.08 13.30
C ARG A 84 -5.08 10.17 12.09
N PHE A 85 -3.98 9.43 12.08
CA PHE A 85 -3.71 8.43 11.05
C PHE A 85 -4.80 7.34 11.00
N PHE A 86 -5.11 6.69 12.13
CA PHE A 86 -6.23 5.73 12.18
C PHE A 86 -7.59 6.36 11.88
N HIS A 87 -7.78 7.61 12.29
CA HIS A 87 -8.99 8.36 11.97
C HIS A 87 -9.16 8.54 10.45
N TYR A 88 -8.12 8.90 9.71
CA TYR A 88 -8.17 8.99 8.26
C TYR A 88 -8.38 7.63 7.59
N LEU A 89 -7.74 6.57 8.09
CA LEU A 89 -7.92 5.21 7.58
C LEU A 89 -9.37 4.73 7.71
N SER A 90 -10.06 5.10 8.78
CA SER A 90 -11.44 4.70 9.03
C SER A 90 -12.39 5.08 7.88
N TYR A 91 -12.21 6.26 7.26
CA TYR A 91 -13.01 6.68 6.11
C TYR A 91 -12.83 5.75 4.90
N SER A 92 -11.59 5.33 4.62
CA SER A 92 -11.32 4.42 3.52
C SER A 92 -11.87 3.02 3.80
N THR A 93 -11.71 2.52 5.01
CA THR A 93 -12.29 1.24 5.45
C THR A 93 -13.82 1.24 5.33
N ILE A 94 -14.49 2.33 5.68
CA ILE A 94 -15.95 2.45 5.51
C ILE A 94 -16.31 2.43 4.02
N ALA A 95 -15.62 3.21 3.18
CA ALA A 95 -15.89 3.27 1.76
C ALA A 95 -15.76 1.90 1.07
N TRP A 96 -14.67 1.18 1.34
CA TRP A 96 -14.45 -0.17 0.81
C TRP A 96 -15.40 -1.20 1.45
N GLY A 97 -15.70 -1.08 2.73
CA GLY A 97 -16.69 -1.95 3.39
C GLY A 97 -18.09 -1.81 2.81
N LEU A 98 -18.51 -0.60 2.46
CA LEU A 98 -19.77 -0.35 1.75
C LEU A 98 -19.73 -0.88 0.32
N PHE A 99 -18.60 -0.71 -0.38
CA PHE A 99 -18.40 -1.26 -1.72
C PHE A 99 -18.56 -2.79 -1.75
N PHE A 100 -17.98 -3.48 -0.75
CA PHE A 100 -18.08 -4.92 -0.59
C PHE A 100 -19.36 -5.40 0.11
N GLY A 101 -20.19 -4.50 0.62
CA GLY A 101 -21.41 -4.83 1.36
C GLY A 101 -21.18 -5.51 2.72
N SER A 102 -19.97 -5.46 3.27
CA SER A 102 -19.64 -6.10 4.56
C SER A 102 -19.81 -5.12 5.72
N CYS A 103 -20.67 -5.48 6.68
CA CYS A 103 -20.80 -4.78 7.95
C CYS A 103 -20.82 -5.78 9.11
N LEU A 104 -19.82 -5.71 9.98
CA LEU A 104 -19.60 -6.64 11.10
C LEU A 104 -19.62 -8.11 10.64
N GLY A 105 -18.98 -8.41 9.51
CA GLY A 105 -18.95 -9.77 8.95
C GLY A 105 -20.28 -10.30 8.42
N GLY A 106 -21.14 -9.40 7.92
CA GLY A 106 -22.46 -9.77 7.39
C GLY A 106 -23.56 -9.84 8.46
N ALA A 107 -23.34 -9.31 9.67
CA ALA A 107 -24.38 -9.23 10.69
C ALA A 107 -25.49 -8.23 10.31
N ILE A 108 -25.15 -7.22 9.51
CA ILE A 108 -26.11 -6.28 8.90
C ILE A 108 -26.01 -6.45 7.38
N PRO A 109 -27.07 -6.94 6.70
CA PRO A 109 -27.06 -7.06 5.25
C PRO A 109 -27.11 -5.66 4.62
N ILE A 110 -26.01 -5.25 4.01
CA ILE A 110 -25.92 -4.01 3.23
C ILE A 110 -25.86 -4.44 1.76
N PRO A 111 -26.61 -3.79 0.84
CA PRO A 111 -26.45 -4.04 -0.59
C PRO A 111 -25.04 -3.60 -1.02
N GLY A 112 -24.12 -4.56 -1.14
CA GLY A 112 -22.79 -4.39 -1.72
C GLY A 112 -22.83 -4.49 -3.23
N ILE A 113 -21.89 -3.81 -3.90
CA ILE A 113 -21.71 -3.88 -5.35
C ILE A 113 -20.98 -5.17 -5.74
N MET A 114 -20.11 -5.66 -4.86
CA MET A 114 -19.25 -6.82 -5.08
C MET A 114 -19.22 -7.67 -3.81
N ASP A 115 -19.44 -8.97 -3.91
CA ASP A 115 -19.28 -9.89 -2.77
C ASP A 115 -17.90 -10.57 -2.85
N PRO A 116 -16.95 -10.22 -1.95
CA PRO A 116 -15.62 -10.81 -1.93
C PRO A 116 -15.62 -12.34 -1.88
N ALA A 117 -16.60 -12.95 -1.20
CA ALA A 117 -16.63 -14.39 -1.00
C ALA A 117 -16.95 -15.17 -2.29
N THR A 118 -17.75 -14.59 -3.19
CA THR A 118 -18.16 -15.21 -4.44
C THR A 118 -17.30 -14.75 -5.63
N GLN A 119 -16.78 -13.52 -5.59
CA GLN A 119 -16.02 -12.90 -6.68
C GLN A 119 -14.53 -12.73 -6.35
N TYR A 120 -13.92 -13.71 -5.67
CA TYR A 120 -12.52 -13.65 -5.25
C TYR A 120 -11.54 -13.46 -6.44
N GLN A 121 -11.85 -13.99 -7.62
CA GLN A 121 -11.01 -13.82 -8.81
C GLN A 121 -11.02 -12.37 -9.30
N GLU A 122 -12.17 -11.70 -9.28
CA GLU A 122 -12.27 -10.28 -9.62
C GLU A 122 -11.51 -9.42 -8.60
N LEU A 123 -11.60 -9.76 -7.30
CA LEU A 123 -10.87 -9.07 -6.25
C LEU A 123 -9.34 -9.23 -6.40
N LEU A 124 -8.88 -10.40 -6.84
CA LEU A 124 -7.48 -10.62 -7.19
C LEU A 124 -7.04 -9.72 -8.35
N ILE A 125 -7.85 -9.64 -9.41
CA ILE A 125 -7.56 -8.79 -10.57
C ILE A 125 -7.48 -7.32 -10.16
N ILE A 126 -8.42 -6.84 -9.35
CA ILE A 126 -8.41 -5.47 -8.80
C ILE A 126 -7.15 -5.25 -7.97
N SER A 127 -6.79 -6.18 -7.08
CA SER A 127 -5.61 -6.08 -6.23
C SER A 127 -4.31 -5.95 -7.05
N ILE A 128 -4.16 -6.80 -8.08
CA ILE A 128 -3.00 -6.76 -8.98
C ILE A 128 -3.01 -5.47 -9.81
N ALA A 129 -4.17 -5.03 -10.30
CA ALA A 129 -4.29 -3.78 -11.06
C ALA A 129 -3.88 -2.56 -10.22
N PHE A 130 -4.29 -2.50 -8.96
CA PHE A 130 -3.85 -1.48 -8.01
C PHE A 130 -2.33 -1.54 -7.79
N GLY A 131 -1.76 -2.75 -7.66
CA GLY A 131 -0.32 -2.94 -7.57
C GLY A 131 0.44 -2.45 -8.79
N ILE A 132 -0.10 -2.69 -9.99
CA ILE A 132 0.45 -2.17 -11.24
C ILE A 132 0.42 -0.64 -11.22
N ILE A 133 -0.72 -0.02 -10.93
CA ILE A 133 -0.82 1.44 -10.87
C ILE A 133 0.18 2.02 -9.87
N HIS A 134 0.31 1.41 -8.70
CA HIS A 134 1.21 1.85 -7.65
C HIS A 134 2.69 1.73 -8.03
N LEU A 135 3.12 0.61 -8.63
CA LEU A 135 4.50 0.43 -9.10
C LEU A 135 4.83 1.35 -10.27
N PHE A 136 3.92 1.53 -11.21
CA PHE A 136 4.10 2.49 -12.30
C PHE A 136 4.20 3.92 -11.75
N PHE A 137 3.40 4.27 -10.75
CA PHE A 137 3.53 5.57 -10.09
C PHE A 137 4.90 5.76 -9.43
N ALA A 138 5.44 4.72 -8.77
CA ALA A 138 6.78 4.72 -8.19
C ALA A 138 7.88 4.98 -9.25
N LEU A 139 7.80 4.29 -10.40
CA LEU A 139 8.70 4.50 -11.53
C LEU A 139 8.56 5.92 -12.10
N GLY A 140 7.34 6.47 -12.14
CA GLY A 140 7.11 7.85 -12.56
C GLY A 140 7.80 8.89 -11.66
N ILE A 141 7.83 8.67 -10.34
CA ILE A 141 8.59 9.50 -9.40
C ILE A 141 10.09 9.38 -9.68
N GLN A 142 10.58 8.18 -9.97
CA GLN A 142 11.98 7.97 -10.34
C GLN A 142 12.38 8.74 -11.62
N VAL A 143 11.51 8.76 -12.65
CA VAL A 143 11.71 9.60 -13.85
C VAL A 143 11.81 11.07 -13.45
N TYR A 144 10.86 11.55 -12.64
CA TYR A 144 10.84 12.94 -12.21
C TYR A 144 12.14 13.35 -11.49
N MET A 145 12.66 12.49 -10.60
CA MET A 145 13.92 12.72 -9.90
C MET A 145 15.10 12.79 -10.88
N LYS A 146 15.26 11.82 -11.77
CA LYS A 146 16.35 11.81 -12.78
C LYS A 146 16.29 13.00 -13.73
N VAL A 147 15.08 13.42 -14.13
CA VAL A 147 14.85 14.60 -14.97
C VAL A 147 15.22 15.89 -14.25
N ARG A 148 14.83 16.02 -12.98
CA ARG A 148 15.18 17.18 -12.14
C ARG A 148 16.70 17.29 -11.92
N ASP A 149 17.38 16.15 -11.81
CA ASP A 149 18.83 16.09 -11.61
C ASP A 149 19.62 16.25 -12.93
N GLY A 150 18.93 16.51 -14.05
CA GLY A 150 19.53 16.80 -15.37
C GLY A 150 19.96 15.58 -16.18
N GLN A 151 19.65 14.37 -15.71
CA GLN A 151 20.04 13.08 -16.30
C GLN A 151 18.96 12.54 -17.24
N TYR A 152 18.62 13.31 -18.28
CA TYR A 152 17.52 12.97 -19.21
C TYR A 152 17.73 11.67 -19.99
N LEU A 153 18.99 11.37 -20.36
CA LEU A 153 19.31 10.13 -21.06
C LEU A 153 19.10 8.93 -20.14
N ASP A 154 19.58 9.00 -18.90
CA ASP A 154 19.45 7.91 -17.94
C ASP A 154 17.99 7.68 -17.52
N ALA A 155 17.16 8.73 -17.49
CA ALA A 155 15.72 8.61 -17.30
C ALA A 155 15.04 7.81 -18.43
N PHE A 156 15.39 8.08 -19.69
CA PHE A 156 14.80 7.37 -20.83
C PHE A 156 15.26 5.91 -20.92
N PHE A 157 16.57 5.68 -20.71
CA PHE A 157 17.16 4.36 -20.90
C PHE A 157 16.93 3.43 -19.70
N ASP A 158 16.97 3.95 -18.46
CA ASP A 158 16.83 3.10 -17.27
C ASP A 158 15.39 3.01 -16.77
N VAL A 159 14.50 3.93 -17.15
CA VAL A 159 13.10 3.90 -16.67
C VAL A 159 12.12 3.77 -17.84
N GLY A 160 12.38 4.44 -18.96
CA GLY A 160 11.55 4.33 -20.16
C GLY A 160 11.51 2.91 -20.74
N PHE A 161 12.65 2.22 -20.82
CA PHE A 161 12.65 0.83 -21.29
C PHE A 161 12.01 -0.15 -20.30
N TRP A 162 12.09 0.10 -19.00
CA TRP A 162 11.35 -0.66 -18.01
C TRP A 162 9.84 -0.45 -18.12
N TYR A 163 9.40 0.79 -18.36
CA TYR A 163 8.01 1.10 -18.69
C TYR A 163 7.54 0.30 -19.90
N MET A 164 8.33 0.27 -20.98
CA MET A 164 8.00 -0.50 -22.20
C MET A 164 7.99 -2.01 -21.95
N ALA A 165 8.99 -2.56 -21.25
CA ALA A 165 9.09 -3.98 -20.96
C ALA A 165 7.95 -4.46 -20.06
N LEU A 166 7.66 -3.74 -18.97
CA LEU A 166 6.60 -4.10 -18.03
C LEU A 166 5.21 -3.92 -18.62
N SER A 167 4.93 -2.79 -19.29
CA SER A 167 3.61 -2.56 -19.92
C SER A 167 3.34 -3.56 -21.05
N GLY A 168 4.34 -3.84 -21.89
CA GLY A 168 4.25 -4.86 -22.94
C GLY A 168 4.01 -6.25 -22.36
N GLY A 169 4.74 -6.63 -21.30
CA GLY A 169 4.58 -7.90 -20.61
C GLY A 169 3.19 -8.06 -19.96
N ILE A 170 2.70 -7.03 -19.26
CA ILE A 170 1.38 -7.06 -18.61
C ILE A 170 0.27 -7.18 -19.65
N VAL A 171 0.27 -6.36 -20.70
CA VAL A 171 -0.78 -6.41 -21.74
C VAL A 171 -0.76 -7.75 -22.48
N PHE A 172 0.43 -8.31 -22.71
CA PHE A 172 0.57 -9.65 -23.27
C PHE A 172 -0.04 -10.72 -22.36
N LEU A 173 0.24 -10.69 -21.04
CA LEU A 173 -0.36 -11.62 -20.08
C LEU A 173 -1.88 -11.49 -20.00
N VAL A 174 -2.40 -10.25 -19.97
CA VAL A 174 -3.86 -9.99 -19.95
C VAL A 174 -4.54 -10.49 -21.22
N SER A 175 -3.86 -10.47 -22.37
CA SER A 175 -4.41 -10.99 -23.64
C SER A 175 -4.66 -12.50 -23.64
N PHE A 176 -4.07 -13.26 -22.72
CA PHE A 176 -4.38 -14.69 -22.53
C PHE A 176 -5.62 -14.92 -21.67
N VAL A 177 -5.96 -13.96 -20.80
CA VAL A 177 -7.06 -14.08 -19.84
C VAL A 177 -8.33 -13.43 -20.37
N VAL A 178 -8.18 -12.34 -21.12
CA VAL A 178 -9.27 -11.57 -21.73
C VAL A 178 -9.17 -11.70 -23.25
N PRO A 179 -10.27 -12.03 -23.96
CA PRO A 179 -10.28 -12.10 -25.42
C PRO A 179 -10.14 -10.70 -26.03
N LEU A 180 -8.91 -10.20 -26.10
CA LEU A 180 -8.53 -8.98 -26.80
C LEU A 180 -8.32 -9.28 -28.28
N ALA A 181 -8.40 -8.25 -29.13
CA ALA A 181 -8.07 -8.39 -30.54
C ALA A 181 -6.64 -8.96 -30.71
N PRO A 182 -6.41 -9.98 -31.55
CA PRO A 182 -5.11 -10.65 -31.70
C PRO A 182 -3.95 -9.68 -32.02
N VAL A 183 -4.29 -8.56 -32.67
CA VAL A 183 -3.35 -7.48 -33.02
C VAL A 183 -2.74 -6.84 -31.77
N ILE A 184 -3.51 -6.66 -30.69
CA ILE A 184 -3.05 -6.03 -29.45
C ILE A 184 -2.01 -6.92 -28.75
N GLY A 185 -2.26 -8.23 -28.69
CA GLY A 185 -1.31 -9.18 -28.10
C GLY A 185 0.02 -9.25 -28.87
N GLN A 186 -0.03 -9.17 -30.20
CA GLN A 186 1.18 -9.14 -31.02
C GLN A 186 1.97 -7.84 -30.85
N ILE A 187 1.29 -6.68 -30.83
CA ILE A 187 1.94 -5.39 -30.56
C ILE A 187 2.61 -5.41 -29.18
N ALA A 188 1.89 -5.87 -28.14
CA ALA A 188 2.41 -5.94 -26.78
C ALA A 188 3.66 -6.83 -26.68
N LYS A 189 3.69 -7.98 -27.38
CA LYS A 189 4.86 -8.85 -27.46
C LYS A 189 6.07 -8.13 -28.08
N TRP A 190 5.88 -7.40 -29.18
CA TRP A 190 6.97 -6.65 -29.82
C TRP A 190 7.46 -5.49 -28.96
N VAL A 191 6.56 -4.78 -28.28
CA VAL A 191 6.91 -3.71 -27.32
C VAL A 191 7.70 -4.28 -26.14
N MET A 192 7.31 -5.44 -25.61
CA MET A 192 8.05 -6.13 -24.55
C MET A 192 9.46 -6.50 -25.02
N ILE A 193 9.59 -7.13 -26.19
CA ILE A 193 10.90 -7.52 -26.75
C ILE A 193 11.78 -6.28 -26.99
N ALA A 194 11.22 -5.20 -27.52
CA ALA A 194 11.94 -3.95 -27.74
C ALA A 194 12.41 -3.31 -26.43
N GLY A 195 11.57 -3.29 -25.39
CA GLY A 195 11.94 -2.82 -24.06
C GLY A 195 13.04 -3.66 -23.42
N MET A 196 12.91 -4.99 -23.47
CA MET A 196 13.93 -5.91 -22.96
C MET A 196 15.26 -5.78 -23.71
N ALA A 197 15.22 -5.68 -25.04
CA ALA A 197 16.42 -5.44 -25.86
C ALA A 197 17.05 -4.08 -25.53
N GLY A 198 16.24 -3.05 -25.30
CA GLY A 198 16.68 -1.74 -24.82
C GLY A 198 17.47 -1.85 -23.52
N ILE A 199 16.91 -2.51 -22.50
CA ILE A 199 17.56 -2.73 -21.20
C ILE A 199 18.91 -3.43 -21.38
N VAL A 200 18.97 -4.52 -22.15
CA VAL A 200 20.22 -5.27 -22.34
C VAL A 200 21.30 -4.43 -23.04
N LEU A 201 20.91 -3.60 -24.00
CA LEU A 201 21.85 -2.78 -24.77
C LEU A 201 22.30 -1.52 -24.03
N THR A 202 21.48 -0.96 -23.13
CA THR A 202 21.74 0.34 -22.51
C THR A 202 22.15 0.30 -21.06
N SER A 203 21.83 -0.74 -20.31
CA SER A 203 22.11 -0.75 -18.86
C SER A 203 23.61 -0.97 -18.54
N GLY A 204 24.38 -1.54 -19.47
CA GLY A 204 25.82 -1.78 -19.31
C GLY A 204 26.74 -0.57 -19.62
N ARG A 205 26.22 0.66 -19.74
CA ARG A 205 26.98 1.82 -20.24
C ARG A 205 28.21 2.20 -19.41
N SER A 206 28.22 1.87 -18.13
CA SER A 206 29.33 2.13 -17.20
C SER A 206 30.52 1.17 -17.34
N VAL A 207 30.37 0.05 -18.05
CA VAL A 207 31.41 -0.99 -18.18
C VAL A 207 32.17 -0.84 -19.51
N LYS A 208 33.51 -0.74 -19.47
CA LYS A 208 34.33 -0.49 -20.67
C LYS A 208 34.42 -1.68 -21.65
N SER A 209 34.12 -2.92 -21.24
CA SER A 209 34.23 -4.12 -22.07
C SER A 209 32.89 -4.53 -22.70
N THR A 210 32.86 -4.75 -24.02
CA THR A 210 31.64 -5.14 -24.78
C THR A 210 30.93 -6.39 -24.22
N PRO A 211 31.64 -7.47 -23.79
CA PRO A 211 31.00 -8.61 -23.13
C PRO A 211 30.46 -8.26 -21.74
N GLY A 212 31.15 -7.39 -20.99
CA GLY A 212 30.73 -6.93 -19.68
C GLY A 212 29.45 -6.09 -19.72
N LYS A 213 29.24 -5.31 -20.80
CA LYS A 213 27.99 -4.57 -21.02
C LYS A 213 26.79 -5.49 -21.18
N LEU A 214 26.95 -6.57 -21.95
CA LEU A 214 25.90 -7.58 -22.18
C LEU A 214 25.56 -8.34 -20.90
N VAL A 215 26.57 -8.71 -20.10
CA VAL A 215 26.35 -9.39 -18.81
C VAL A 215 25.63 -8.47 -17.82
N ALA A 216 26.03 -7.19 -17.72
CA ALA A 216 25.35 -6.21 -16.89
C ALA A 216 23.89 -5.97 -17.34
N GLY A 217 23.67 -5.86 -18.65
CA GLY A 217 22.33 -5.74 -19.22
C GLY A 217 21.44 -6.96 -18.96
N LEU A 218 21.98 -8.17 -19.02
CA LEU A 218 21.26 -9.40 -18.66
C LEU A 218 20.98 -9.49 -17.15
N TYR A 219 21.87 -9.00 -16.31
CA TYR A 219 21.65 -8.93 -14.86
C TYR A 219 20.53 -7.94 -14.50
N GLU A 220 20.51 -6.77 -15.13
CA GLU A 220 19.40 -5.81 -14.98
C GLU A 220 18.09 -6.42 -15.45
N LEU A 221 18.10 -7.14 -16.58
CA LEU A 221 16.93 -7.86 -17.07
C LEU A 221 16.46 -8.96 -16.08
N TYR A 222 17.36 -9.58 -15.32
CA TYR A 222 16.99 -10.52 -14.26
C TYR A 222 16.14 -9.86 -13.16
N GLY A 223 16.24 -8.53 -13.00
CA GLY A 223 15.34 -7.74 -12.17
C GLY A 223 13.85 -7.89 -12.51
N ILE A 224 13.49 -8.40 -13.70
CA ILE A 224 12.09 -8.67 -14.08
C ILE A 224 11.49 -9.68 -13.09
N SER A 225 12.28 -10.65 -12.61
CA SER A 225 11.84 -11.60 -11.59
C SER A 225 11.41 -10.90 -10.30
N GLY A 226 12.11 -9.82 -9.91
CA GLY A 226 11.73 -8.97 -8.78
C GLY A 226 10.40 -8.28 -9.01
N TYR A 227 10.19 -7.66 -10.18
CA TYR A 227 8.91 -7.02 -10.51
C TYR A 227 7.74 -8.01 -10.54
N VAL A 228 7.94 -9.23 -11.05
CA VAL A 228 6.92 -10.28 -10.98
C VAL A 228 6.60 -10.61 -9.52
N GLY A 229 7.61 -10.73 -8.65
CA GLY A 229 7.43 -10.88 -7.21
C GLY A 229 6.64 -9.73 -6.59
N ASP A 230 6.94 -8.50 -7.00
CA ASP A 230 6.25 -7.30 -6.54
C ASP A 230 4.78 -7.28 -6.99
N PHE A 231 4.44 -7.68 -8.22
CA PHE A 231 3.03 -7.79 -8.64
C PHE A 231 2.28 -8.88 -7.88
N VAL A 232 2.88 -10.07 -7.74
CA VAL A 232 2.28 -11.18 -6.99
C VAL A 232 2.09 -10.82 -5.52
N SER A 233 2.98 -10.00 -4.97
CA SER A 233 2.89 -9.48 -3.60
C SER A 233 1.57 -8.76 -3.30
N TYR A 234 0.97 -8.06 -4.28
CA TYR A 234 -0.33 -7.38 -4.11
C TYR A 234 -1.51 -8.34 -3.96
N SER A 235 -1.36 -9.64 -4.26
CA SER A 235 -2.36 -10.65 -3.90
C SER A 235 -2.68 -10.68 -2.39
N ARG A 236 -1.78 -10.16 -1.55
CA ARG A 236 -2.02 -9.97 -0.11
C ARG A 236 -3.21 -9.06 0.18
N LEU A 237 -3.49 -8.07 -0.66
CA LEU A 237 -4.66 -7.18 -0.50
C LEU A 237 -5.94 -8.01 -0.46
N MET A 238 -6.13 -8.86 -1.48
CA MET A 238 -7.23 -9.83 -1.54
C MET A 238 -7.20 -10.82 -0.37
N ALA A 239 -6.05 -11.46 -0.10
CA ALA A 239 -5.96 -12.51 0.92
C ALA A 239 -6.37 -12.04 2.32
N LEU A 240 -5.96 -10.83 2.72
CA LEU A 240 -6.29 -10.25 4.02
C LEU A 240 -7.76 -9.80 4.10
N GLY A 241 -8.28 -9.18 3.02
CA GLY A 241 -9.70 -8.81 2.95
C GLY A 241 -10.62 -10.01 3.08
N LEU A 242 -10.32 -11.10 2.35
CA LEU A 242 -11.09 -12.35 2.44
C LEU A 242 -10.94 -13.03 3.80
N SER A 243 -9.72 -13.09 4.35
CA SER A 243 -9.48 -13.71 5.65
C SER A 243 -10.25 -13.00 6.76
N GLY A 244 -10.23 -11.66 6.80
CA GLY A 244 -10.98 -10.87 7.78
C GLY A 244 -12.49 -11.11 7.67
N GLY A 245 -13.02 -11.13 6.43
CA GLY A 245 -14.42 -11.42 6.14
C GLY A 245 -14.84 -12.84 6.57
N PHE A 246 -14.05 -13.87 6.25
CA PHE A 246 -14.36 -15.26 6.62
C PHE A 246 -14.27 -15.52 8.12
N ILE A 247 -13.33 -14.89 8.83
CA ILE A 247 -13.26 -14.97 10.30
C ILE A 247 -14.52 -14.35 10.90
N ALA A 248 -14.92 -13.16 10.42
CA ALA A 248 -16.13 -12.49 10.89
C ALA A 248 -17.41 -13.32 10.64
N ALA A 249 -17.54 -13.89 9.43
CA ALA A 249 -18.65 -14.76 9.06
C ALA A 249 -18.69 -16.04 9.93
N SER A 250 -17.52 -16.63 10.23
CA SER A 250 -17.43 -17.81 11.10
C SER A 250 -17.86 -17.50 12.53
N ILE A 251 -17.47 -16.34 13.07
CA ILE A 251 -17.93 -15.88 14.39
C ILE A 251 -19.45 -15.70 14.40
N ASN A 252 -20.00 -15.06 13.38
CA ASN A 252 -21.45 -14.85 13.24
C ASN A 252 -22.20 -16.19 13.16
N MET A 253 -21.65 -17.18 12.44
CA MET A 253 -22.22 -18.53 12.35
C MET A 253 -22.23 -19.24 13.71
N ILE A 254 -21.13 -19.14 14.49
CA ILE A 254 -21.06 -19.70 15.86
C ILE A 254 -22.10 -19.04 16.77
N VAL A 255 -22.24 -17.71 16.70
CA VAL A 255 -23.22 -16.96 17.49
C VAL A 255 -24.66 -17.39 17.14
N GLY A 256 -24.96 -17.55 15.85
CA GLY A 256 -26.27 -18.03 15.38
C GLY A 256 -26.61 -19.43 15.90
N MET A 257 -25.63 -20.35 15.89
CA MET A 257 -25.80 -21.70 16.44
C MET A 257 -26.00 -21.71 17.97
N LEU A 258 -25.36 -20.79 18.70
CA LEU A 258 -25.51 -20.67 20.15
C LEU A 258 -26.86 -20.05 20.54
N ALA A 259 -27.30 -19.03 19.81
CA ALA A 259 -28.60 -18.38 20.04
C ALA A 259 -29.78 -19.35 19.87
N GLY A 260 -29.65 -20.37 19.02
CA GLY A 260 -30.67 -21.40 18.80
C GLY A 260 -30.84 -22.41 19.94
N LYS A 261 -29.97 -22.42 20.96
CA LYS A 261 -29.99 -23.41 22.08
C LYS A 261 -30.71 -22.92 23.35
N GLY A 262 -31.45 -21.81 23.28
CA GLY A 262 -32.26 -21.26 24.38
C GLY A 262 -31.65 -20.03 25.08
N PRO A 263 -32.26 -19.53 26.17
CA PRO A 263 -31.89 -18.25 26.81
C PRO A 263 -30.44 -18.17 27.30
N VAL A 264 -29.89 -19.28 27.81
CA VAL A 264 -28.47 -19.39 28.20
C VAL A 264 -27.56 -19.34 26.98
N GLY A 265 -28.00 -19.89 25.85
CA GLY A 265 -27.30 -19.82 24.56
C GLY A 265 -27.27 -18.43 23.95
N ILE A 266 -28.31 -17.61 24.16
CA ILE A 266 -28.33 -16.20 23.77
C ILE A 266 -27.28 -15.40 24.56
N LEU A 267 -27.21 -15.61 25.89
CA LEU A 267 -26.21 -14.93 26.73
C LEU A 267 -24.78 -15.29 26.31
N GLY A 268 -24.52 -16.58 26.06
CA GLY A 268 -23.25 -17.06 25.53
C GLY A 268 -22.94 -16.52 24.13
N GLY A 269 -23.95 -16.44 23.26
CA GLY A 269 -23.84 -15.86 21.93
C GLY A 269 -23.43 -14.39 21.94
N ILE A 270 -23.98 -13.58 22.85
CA ILE A 270 -23.59 -12.16 23.00
C ILE A 270 -22.11 -12.04 23.40
N VAL A 271 -21.66 -12.85 24.37
CA VAL A 271 -20.25 -12.83 24.81
C VAL A 271 -19.33 -13.22 23.66
N VAL A 272 -19.64 -14.31 22.94
CA VAL A 272 -18.85 -14.77 21.78
C VAL A 272 -18.87 -13.74 20.66
N PHE A 273 -20.00 -13.07 20.42
CA PHE A 273 -20.10 -12.02 19.42
C PHE A 273 -19.18 -10.85 19.74
N VAL A 274 -19.25 -10.31 20.97
CA VAL A 274 -18.43 -9.16 21.37
C VAL A 274 -16.95 -9.51 21.35
N VAL A 275 -16.55 -10.62 21.98
CA VAL A 275 -15.15 -11.03 22.06
C VAL A 275 -14.61 -11.41 20.68
N GLY A 276 -15.37 -12.19 19.92
CA GLY A 276 -14.97 -12.62 18.58
C GLY A 276 -14.82 -11.44 17.62
N GLN A 277 -15.81 -10.55 17.58
CA GLN A 277 -15.76 -9.39 16.69
C GLN A 277 -14.64 -8.41 17.08
N LEU A 278 -14.42 -8.19 18.38
CA LEU A 278 -13.31 -7.35 18.85
C LEU A 278 -11.96 -7.97 18.47
N PHE A 279 -11.82 -9.29 18.61
CA PHE A 279 -10.62 -10.00 18.19
C PHE A 279 -10.41 -9.92 16.68
N ASN A 280 -11.46 -10.06 15.87
CA ASN A 280 -11.34 -9.95 14.43
C ASN A 280 -10.99 -8.53 13.97
N ILE A 281 -11.58 -7.50 14.61
CA ILE A 281 -11.17 -6.10 14.38
C ILE A 281 -9.68 -5.97 14.64
N PHE A 282 -9.21 -6.43 15.80
CA PHE A 282 -7.79 -6.33 16.15
C PHE A 282 -6.87 -6.99 15.12
N LEU A 283 -7.15 -8.23 14.72
CA LEU A 283 -6.36 -8.94 13.73
C LEU A 283 -6.42 -8.29 12.35
N SER A 284 -7.61 -7.85 11.91
CA SER A 284 -7.79 -7.22 10.60
C SER A 284 -7.03 -5.90 10.52
N LEU A 285 -7.08 -5.07 11.57
CA LEU A 285 -6.36 -3.80 11.63
C LEU A 285 -4.85 -3.99 11.71
N LEU A 286 -4.38 -4.92 12.55
CA LEU A 286 -2.95 -5.21 12.67
C LEU A 286 -2.38 -5.79 11.38
N GLY A 287 -3.09 -6.76 10.78
CA GLY A 287 -2.74 -7.36 9.50
C GLY A 287 -2.68 -6.32 8.39
N ALA A 288 -3.74 -5.52 8.24
CA ALA A 288 -3.78 -4.46 7.25
C ALA A 288 -2.65 -3.44 7.43
N TYR A 289 -2.36 -3.03 8.67
CA TYR A 289 -1.28 -2.09 8.99
C TYR A 289 0.10 -2.62 8.58
N VAL A 290 0.47 -3.83 9.03
CA VAL A 290 1.79 -4.42 8.77
C VAL A 290 1.98 -4.74 7.28
N HIS A 291 0.97 -5.29 6.62
CA HIS A 291 1.09 -5.65 5.22
C HIS A 291 1.05 -4.44 4.28
N THR A 292 0.32 -3.38 4.62
CA THR A 292 0.37 -2.11 3.85
C THR A 292 1.72 -1.44 4.00
N ILE A 293 2.31 -1.45 5.20
CA ILE A 293 3.68 -0.97 5.42
C ILE A 293 4.67 -1.75 4.58
N ARG A 294 4.55 -3.09 4.51
CA ARG A 294 5.40 -3.91 3.65
C ARG A 294 5.33 -3.44 2.19
N LEU A 295 4.11 -3.37 1.63
CA LEU A 295 3.83 -2.87 0.27
C LEU A 295 4.44 -1.49 0.00
N THR A 296 4.51 -0.66 1.04
CA THR A 296 5.09 0.66 0.93
C THR A 296 6.62 0.62 0.98
N TYR A 297 7.22 -0.08 1.94
CA TYR A 297 8.66 -0.02 2.18
C TYR A 297 9.47 -0.84 1.19
N VAL A 298 8.97 -2.01 0.81
CA VAL A 298 9.72 -2.94 -0.05
C VAL A 298 9.36 -2.68 -1.51
N GLU A 299 8.07 -2.60 -1.83
CA GLU A 299 7.61 -2.52 -3.22
C GLU A 299 7.58 -1.08 -3.76
N PHE A 300 7.27 -0.06 -2.95
CA PHE A 300 7.20 1.34 -3.39
C PHE A 300 8.51 2.12 -3.16
N PHE A 301 8.97 2.24 -1.92
CA PHE A 301 10.20 2.96 -1.59
C PHE A 301 11.44 2.33 -2.24
N GLY A 302 11.48 1.00 -2.32
CA GLY A 302 12.58 0.28 -2.97
C GLY A 302 12.83 0.62 -4.46
N LYS A 303 11.92 1.37 -5.12
CA LYS A 303 12.08 1.76 -6.53
C LYS A 303 12.68 3.14 -6.75
N PHE A 304 12.54 4.07 -5.80
CA PHE A 304 12.95 5.47 -6.02
C PHE A 304 13.57 6.14 -4.79
N TYR A 305 13.55 5.49 -3.62
CA TYR A 305 13.91 6.10 -2.35
C TYR A 305 15.12 5.39 -1.73
N GLU A 306 16.26 6.09 -1.65
CA GLU A 306 17.47 5.53 -1.01
C GLU A 306 17.46 5.77 0.51
N GLY A 307 16.89 6.90 0.95
CA GLY A 307 16.76 7.25 2.36
C GLY A 307 18.09 7.49 3.09
N GLY A 308 18.02 7.76 4.39
CA GLY A 308 19.20 7.91 5.26
C GLY A 308 19.54 9.35 5.66
N GLY A 309 18.60 10.29 5.51
CA GLY A 309 18.74 11.67 5.98
C GLY A 309 18.75 11.82 7.51
N LYS A 310 19.27 12.95 8.00
CA LYS A 310 19.31 13.29 9.44
C LYS A 310 18.14 14.20 9.82
N ALA A 311 17.44 13.88 10.90
CA ALA A 311 16.35 14.71 11.42
C ALA A 311 16.86 16.07 11.91
N PHE A 312 16.14 17.15 11.60
CA PHE A 312 16.38 18.45 12.23
C PHE A 312 15.88 18.48 13.67
N ASN A 313 16.82 18.47 14.62
CA ASN A 313 16.51 18.67 16.03
C ASN A 313 16.23 20.16 16.29
N LEU A 314 14.95 20.53 16.32
CA LEU A 314 14.51 21.85 16.76
C LEU A 314 14.97 22.10 18.20
N PHE A 315 15.67 23.22 18.41
CA PHE A 315 16.00 23.75 19.74
C PHE A 315 14.74 24.34 20.41
N ARG A 316 13.74 23.52 20.66
CA ARG A 316 12.52 23.88 21.40
C ARG A 316 12.42 23.00 22.64
N SER A 317 12.21 23.61 23.80
CA SER A 317 11.95 22.88 25.04
C SER A 317 10.70 22.02 24.86
N LYS A 318 10.87 20.70 24.67
CA LYS A 318 9.76 19.75 24.73
C LYS A 318 9.38 19.62 26.20
N THR A 319 8.33 20.32 26.63
CA THR A 319 7.79 20.18 27.98
C THR A 319 7.25 18.77 28.16
N LYS A 320 8.04 17.91 28.81
CA LYS A 320 7.73 16.48 29.02
C LYS A 320 6.46 16.24 29.85
N TYR A 321 5.95 17.26 30.54
CA TYR A 321 4.87 17.16 31.53
C TYR A 321 3.74 18.19 31.38
N ILE A 322 3.83 19.11 30.41
CA ILE A 322 2.82 20.17 30.25
C ILE A 322 2.35 20.16 28.80
N ASN A 323 1.09 19.76 28.63
CA ASN A 323 0.38 19.77 27.37
C ASN A 323 -0.55 20.99 27.41
N ILE A 324 -0.14 22.09 26.76
CA ILE A 324 -0.98 23.29 26.67
C ILE A 324 -1.88 23.09 25.45
N LYS A 325 -3.18 22.94 25.70
CA LYS A 325 -4.21 22.85 24.66
C LYS A 325 -4.30 24.12 23.83
#